data_AF-A0A354SP23-F1
#
_entry.id   AF-A0A354SP23-F1
#
_cell.length_a   1.000
_cell.length_b   1.000
_cell.length_c   1.000
_cell.angle_alpha   90.00
_cell.angle_beta   90.00
_cell.angle_gamma   90.00
#
_symmetry.space_group_name_H-M   'P 1'
#
loop_
_entity.id
_entity.type
_entity.pdbx_description
1 polymer ?
#
loop_
_entity_poly.entity_id
_entity_poly.type
_entity_poly.pdbx_seq_one_letter_code
_entity_poly.pdbx_strand_id
1 'polypeptide(L)'
;MDSLFLNILFVEHGLDTTEIAIGDNLLIYPWIRTIVRLNKCFVVLRNLPLRQLLEASKRLSSYVNYTINEKKESIWIAQREGRSKNSDDHTQETVLKMLTLSGNGNFIENIKQLNLIPTSISYEYDPCDYLKAQELHIRHDNPDYKKSEYEDLLSMETGIFGFKGRAHFEICTPLNNLITPEIEHLPKNECVKAVAELIDKQIHLNYRFYPNNYIAYDLLTHTNRFTDKYTEPEKTMFEAYISMQTNKIIRILNKDDAFLRTKMLEIYANPLINHLIALNG
;
A
#
# COMPACT_ATOMS: atom_id res chain seq x y z
N MET A 1 9.25 4.66 -0.32
CA MET A 1 9.20 5.76 -1.32
C MET A 1 7.99 6.62 -1.09
N ASP A 2 6.81 6.01 -0.97
CA ASP A 2 5.56 6.73 -0.68
C ASP A 2 5.70 7.62 0.58
N SER A 3 6.31 7.07 1.63
CA SER A 3 6.67 7.80 2.85
C SER A 3 7.66 8.95 2.67
N LEU A 4 8.57 8.84 1.69
CA LEU A 4 9.52 9.92 1.39
C LEU A 4 8.83 11.08 0.68
N PHE A 5 7.90 10.80 -0.24
CA PHE A 5 7.08 11.83 -0.87
C PHE A 5 6.21 12.55 0.16
N LEU A 6 5.60 11.82 1.09
CA LEU A 6 4.84 12.44 2.18
C LEU A 6 5.73 13.35 3.04
N ASN A 7 6.93 12.90 3.40
CA ASN A 7 7.86 13.72 4.17
C ASN A 7 8.32 14.97 3.41
N ILE A 8 8.52 14.90 2.09
CA ILE A 8 8.80 16.08 1.27
C ILE A 8 7.62 17.06 1.34
N LEU A 9 6.38 16.58 1.16
CA LEU A 9 5.19 17.40 1.26
C LEU A 9 5.06 18.06 2.64
N PHE A 10 5.37 17.33 3.72
CA PHE A 10 5.38 17.88 5.08
C PHE A 10 6.40 19.00 5.24
N VAL A 11 7.64 18.80 4.78
CA VAL A 11 8.69 19.83 4.82
C VAL A 11 8.30 21.06 4.02
N GLU A 12 7.72 20.90 2.82
CA GLU A 12 7.24 22.00 1.99
C GLU A 12 6.13 22.82 2.67
N HIS A 13 5.35 22.20 3.56
CA HIS A 13 4.30 22.85 4.34
C HIS A 13 4.74 23.25 5.76
N GLY A 14 6.04 23.16 6.08
CA GLY A 14 6.59 23.54 7.40
C GLY A 14 6.21 22.60 8.54
N LEU A 15 5.88 21.34 8.23
CA LEU A 15 5.55 20.29 9.19
C LEU A 15 6.77 19.40 9.47
N ASP A 16 6.75 18.74 10.63
CA ASP A 16 7.76 17.75 11.00
C ASP A 16 7.66 16.48 10.15
N THR A 17 8.80 15.87 9.86
CA THR A 17 8.86 14.58 9.14
C THR A 17 8.50 13.41 10.05
N THR A 18 7.93 12.37 9.45
CA THR A 18 7.59 11.12 10.13
C THR A 18 8.80 10.19 10.20
N GLU A 19 8.86 9.37 11.25
CA GLU A 19 9.67 8.16 11.22
C GLU A 19 9.04 7.13 10.27
N ILE A 20 9.84 6.22 9.70
CA ILE A 20 9.36 5.30 8.66
C ILE A 20 9.71 3.86 9.04
N ALA A 21 8.71 2.99 9.11
CA ALA A 21 8.93 1.56 9.22
C ALA A 21 9.40 1.00 7.87
N ILE A 22 10.58 0.38 7.84
CA ILE A 22 11.11 -0.27 6.62
C ILE A 22 11.43 -1.75 6.89
N GLY A 23 11.10 -2.61 5.92
CA GLY A 23 11.51 -4.02 5.97
C GLY A 23 13.02 -4.19 5.80
N ASP A 24 13.58 -5.17 6.49
CA ASP A 24 14.98 -5.59 6.36
C ASP A 24 15.35 -6.08 4.95
N ASN A 25 14.38 -6.61 4.20
CA ASN A 25 14.55 -7.05 2.81
C ASN A 25 15.04 -5.95 1.85
N LEU A 26 14.82 -4.68 2.19
CA LEU A 26 15.28 -3.54 1.39
C LEU A 26 16.70 -3.08 1.76
N LEU A 27 17.28 -3.62 2.83
CA LEU A 27 18.58 -3.20 3.38
C LEU A 27 19.73 -4.07 2.90
N ILE A 28 19.72 -4.39 1.59
CA ILE A 28 20.63 -5.33 0.92
C ILE A 28 22.08 -4.84 0.99
N TYR A 29 22.30 -3.53 0.84
CA TYR A 29 23.62 -2.93 0.88
C TYR A 29 23.83 -2.06 2.13
N PRO A 30 25.04 -2.06 2.74
CA PRO A 30 25.32 -1.26 3.94
C PRO A 30 25.06 0.25 3.77
N TRP A 31 25.30 0.79 2.58
CA TRP A 31 25.04 2.21 2.29
C TRP A 31 23.54 2.54 2.33
N ILE A 32 22.66 1.64 1.88
CA ILE A 32 21.21 1.80 1.97
C ILE A 32 20.80 1.92 3.44
N ARG A 33 21.34 1.05 4.31
CA ARG A 33 21.09 1.09 5.76
C ARG A 33 21.47 2.44 6.37
N THR A 34 22.52 3.08 5.87
CA THR A 34 22.96 4.40 6.35
C THR A 34 21.97 5.48 5.92
N ILE A 35 21.57 5.49 4.64
CA ILE A 35 20.63 6.49 4.10
C ILE A 35 19.26 6.41 4.77
N VAL A 36 18.71 5.20 4.95
CA VAL A 36 17.39 5.06 5.58
C VAL A 36 17.42 5.53 7.04
N ARG A 37 18.51 5.29 7.77
CA ARG A 37 18.66 5.77 9.15
C ARG A 37 18.74 7.29 9.24
N LEU A 38 19.35 7.95 8.24
CA LEU A 38 19.33 9.42 8.15
C LEU A 38 17.93 9.96 7.92
N ASN A 39 17.04 9.19 7.28
CA ASN A 39 15.65 9.55 7.00
C ASN A 39 14.68 9.07 8.11
N LYS A 40 15.16 8.97 9.35
CA LYS A 40 14.38 8.50 10.51
C LYS A 40 13.71 7.12 10.31
N CYS A 41 14.26 6.25 9.48
CA CYS A 41 13.69 4.91 9.32
C CYS A 41 14.12 3.98 10.47
N PHE A 42 13.20 3.16 10.95
CA PHE A 42 13.48 2.03 11.82
C PHE A 42 13.15 0.70 11.12
N VAL A 43 13.88 -0.34 11.49
CA VAL A 43 13.85 -1.63 10.77
C VAL A 43 12.83 -2.57 11.38
N VAL A 44 11.98 -3.14 10.52
CA VAL A 44 11.07 -4.24 10.83
C VAL A 44 11.72 -5.53 10.34
N LEU A 45 12.06 -6.41 11.28
CA LEU A 45 12.69 -7.70 10.99
C LEU A 45 11.66 -8.70 10.47
N ARG A 46 12.03 -9.46 9.44
CA ARG A 46 11.18 -10.43 8.77
C ARG A 46 11.78 -11.83 8.84
N ASN A 47 10.94 -12.85 8.56
CA ASN A 47 11.38 -14.25 8.43
C ASN A 47 12.17 -14.81 9.62
N LEU A 48 11.84 -14.37 10.83
CA LEU A 48 12.45 -14.87 12.06
C LEU A 48 11.74 -16.14 12.57
N PRO A 49 12.45 -17.02 13.30
CA PRO A 49 11.81 -18.07 14.08
C PRO A 49 10.74 -17.50 15.01
N LEU A 50 9.62 -18.21 15.20
CA LEU A 50 8.41 -17.71 15.87
C LEU A 50 8.68 -16.96 17.20
N ARG A 51 9.55 -17.51 18.04
CA ARG A 51 9.91 -16.89 19.33
C ARG A 51 10.62 -15.53 19.14
N GLN A 52 11.60 -15.47 18.25
CA GLN A 52 12.33 -14.25 17.94
C GLN A 52 11.44 -13.23 17.25
N LEU A 53 10.51 -13.68 16.40
CA LEU A 53 9.52 -12.82 15.77
C LEU A 53 8.61 -12.16 16.80
N LEU A 54 8.15 -12.89 17.83
CA LEU A 54 7.33 -12.34 18.90
C LEU A 54 8.11 -11.31 19.74
N GLU A 55 9.37 -11.61 20.09
CA GLU A 55 10.24 -10.68 20.82
C GLU A 55 10.50 -9.41 19.99
N ALA A 56 10.81 -9.54 18.70
CA ALA A 56 10.98 -8.43 17.78
C ALA A 56 9.69 -7.60 17.62
N SER A 57 8.53 -8.26 17.50
CA SER A 57 7.22 -7.59 17.39
C SER A 57 6.86 -6.81 18.66
N LYS A 58 7.13 -7.39 19.85
CA LYS A 58 6.95 -6.68 21.13
C LYS A 58 7.84 -5.45 21.22
N ARG A 59 9.12 -5.59 20.86
CA ARG A 59 10.07 -4.47 20.85
C ARG A 59 9.63 -3.37 19.88
N LEU A 60 9.16 -3.75 18.69
CA LEU A 60 8.64 -2.80 17.71
C LEU A 60 7.41 -2.07 18.24
N SER A 61 6.46 -2.80 18.82
CA SER A 61 5.29 -2.21 19.49
C SER A 61 5.70 -1.23 20.58
N SER A 62 6.66 -1.59 21.45
CA SER A 62 7.14 -0.70 22.51
C SER A 62 7.75 0.57 21.93
N TYR A 63 8.53 0.44 20.84
CA TYR A 63 9.13 1.59 20.17
C TYR A 63 8.06 2.50 19.55
N VAL A 64 7.06 1.95 18.85
CA VAL A 64 5.95 2.73 18.31
C VAL A 64 5.22 3.49 19.42
N ASN A 65 4.90 2.82 20.54
CA ASN A 65 4.25 3.47 21.68
C ASN A 65 5.10 4.59 22.29
N TYR A 66 6.41 4.37 22.44
CA TYR A 66 7.34 5.38 22.91
C TYR A 66 7.40 6.60 21.96
N THR A 67 7.54 6.37 20.66
CA THR A 67 7.64 7.44 19.67
C THR A 67 6.39 8.32 19.64
N ILE A 68 5.20 7.70 19.71
CA ILE A 68 3.93 8.45 19.70
C ILE A 68 3.68 9.15 21.04
N ASN A 69 3.84 8.45 22.16
CA ASN A 69 3.41 8.96 23.47
C ASN A 69 4.46 9.82 24.18
N GLU A 70 5.75 9.50 24.04
CA GLU A 70 6.85 10.18 24.72
C GLU A 70 7.63 11.10 23.79
N LYS A 71 8.09 10.60 22.64
CA LYS A 71 8.85 11.39 21.66
C LYS A 71 7.99 12.44 20.95
N LYS A 72 6.68 12.22 20.89
CA LYS A 72 5.69 13.04 20.17
C LYS A 72 6.00 13.19 18.68
N GLU A 73 6.51 12.13 18.05
CA GLU A 73 6.75 12.09 16.60
C GLU A 73 5.77 11.14 15.90
N SER A 74 5.33 11.50 14.70
CA SER A 74 4.50 10.65 13.84
C SER A 74 5.29 9.51 13.19
N ILE A 75 4.62 8.39 12.90
CA ILE A 75 5.20 7.22 12.24
C ILE A 75 4.40 6.88 10.98
N TRP A 76 5.11 6.57 9.89
CA TRP A 76 4.57 5.92 8.71
C TRP A 76 4.77 4.40 8.76
N ILE A 77 3.67 3.64 8.71
CA ILE A 77 3.65 2.18 8.63
C ILE A 77 2.69 1.75 7.51
N ALA A 78 3.13 0.83 6.65
CA ALA A 78 2.26 0.23 5.64
C ALA A 78 1.26 -0.74 6.29
N GLN A 79 0.00 -0.72 5.83
CA GLN A 79 -1.07 -1.57 6.36
C GLN A 79 -0.86 -3.08 6.12
N ARG A 80 0.09 -3.43 5.25
CA ARG A 80 0.44 -4.79 4.87
C ARG A 80 1.89 -4.87 4.42
N GLU A 81 2.49 -6.05 4.59
CA GLU A 81 3.79 -6.34 4.02
C GLU A 81 3.74 -6.45 2.48
N GLY A 82 4.59 -5.67 1.81
CA GLY A 82 4.76 -5.70 0.37
C GLY A 82 3.74 -4.84 -0.38
N ARG A 83 4.11 -4.42 -1.60
CA ARG A 83 3.20 -3.67 -2.49
C ARG A 83 2.15 -4.60 -3.08
N SER A 84 0.89 -4.14 -3.19
CA SER A 84 -0.11 -4.88 -3.96
C SER A 84 0.29 -5.06 -5.41
N LYS A 85 -0.03 -6.23 -5.96
CA LYS A 85 0.23 -6.60 -7.35
C LYS A 85 -0.92 -6.20 -8.26
N ASN A 86 -2.12 -6.03 -7.72
CA ASN A 86 -3.34 -5.69 -8.45
C ASN A 86 -4.01 -4.42 -7.89
N SER A 87 -3.37 -3.67 -6.99
CA SER A 87 -3.93 -2.48 -6.32
C SER A 87 -5.19 -2.73 -5.48
N ASP A 88 -5.45 -4.00 -5.14
CA ASP A 88 -6.44 -4.37 -4.13
C ASP A 88 -5.74 -4.51 -2.78
N ASP A 89 -5.63 -3.40 -2.06
CA ASP A 89 -4.95 -3.34 -0.76
C ASP A 89 -5.94 -3.40 0.40
N HIS A 90 -5.68 -4.37 1.28
CA HIS A 90 -6.42 -4.62 2.52
C HIS A 90 -5.49 -4.61 3.73
N THR A 91 -5.98 -4.10 4.84
CA THR A 91 -5.25 -3.98 6.09
C THR A 91 -5.05 -5.36 6.71
N GLN A 92 -3.80 -5.72 7.01
CA GLN A 92 -3.51 -6.96 7.71
C GLN A 92 -3.77 -6.81 9.22
N GLU A 93 -4.70 -7.62 9.74
CA GLU A 93 -4.98 -7.69 11.17
C GLU A 93 -3.74 -7.93 12.04
N THR A 94 -2.75 -8.67 11.52
CA THR A 94 -1.49 -8.96 12.22
C THR A 94 -0.68 -7.70 12.51
N VAL A 95 -0.74 -6.67 11.66
CA VAL A 95 -0.11 -5.37 11.90
C VAL A 95 -0.79 -4.68 13.08
N LEU A 96 -2.13 -4.66 13.12
CA LEU A 96 -2.89 -4.07 14.24
C LEU A 96 -2.65 -4.81 15.56
N LYS A 97 -2.61 -6.15 15.51
CA LYS A 97 -2.26 -6.99 16.68
C LYS A 97 -0.85 -6.68 17.15
N MET A 98 0.11 -6.51 16.23
CA MET A 98 1.49 -6.16 16.55
C MET A 98 1.57 -4.80 17.23
N LEU A 99 0.93 -3.76 16.70
CA LEU A 99 0.96 -2.39 17.23
C LEU A 99 0.43 -2.27 18.66
N THR A 100 -0.40 -3.22 19.09
CA THR A 100 -1.03 -3.25 20.41
C THR A 100 -0.37 -4.22 21.39
N LEU A 101 0.74 -4.88 21.01
CA LEU A 101 1.39 -5.91 21.84
C LEU A 101 2.01 -5.39 23.14
N SER A 102 2.49 -4.14 23.14
CA SER A 102 3.16 -3.52 24.28
C SER A 102 2.27 -2.56 25.07
N GLY A 103 1.01 -2.44 24.70
CA GLY A 103 0.07 -1.54 25.37
C GLY A 103 -0.45 -2.15 26.67
N ASN A 104 -0.80 -1.29 27.62
CA ASN A 104 -1.29 -1.72 28.94
C ASN A 104 -2.83 -1.86 28.98
N GLY A 105 -3.53 -1.37 27.96
CA GLY A 105 -4.98 -1.42 27.86
C GLY A 105 -5.50 -2.59 27.02
N ASN A 106 -6.80 -2.62 26.83
CA ASN A 106 -7.44 -3.50 25.86
C ASN A 106 -7.08 -3.08 24.41
N PHE A 107 -7.48 -3.88 23.42
CA PHE A 107 -7.12 -3.63 22.02
C PHE A 107 -7.53 -2.23 21.55
N ILE A 108 -8.77 -1.80 21.81
CA ILE A 108 -9.26 -0.50 21.36
C ILE A 108 -8.59 0.65 22.11
N GLU A 109 -8.37 0.52 23.42
CA GLU A 109 -7.64 1.52 24.20
C GLU A 109 -6.23 1.75 23.62
N ASN A 110 -5.51 0.66 23.31
CA ASN A 110 -4.18 0.74 22.71
C ASN A 110 -4.24 1.33 21.30
N ILE A 111 -5.21 0.96 20.47
CA ILE A 111 -5.41 1.57 19.14
C ILE A 111 -5.69 3.07 19.25
N LYS A 112 -6.54 3.49 20.19
CA LYS A 112 -6.88 4.91 20.39
C LYS A 112 -5.67 5.73 20.81
N GLN A 113 -4.80 5.18 21.64
CA GLN A 113 -3.55 5.83 22.05
C GLN A 113 -2.59 6.09 20.88
N LEU A 114 -2.64 5.26 19.84
CA LEU A 114 -1.78 5.41 18.65
C LEU A 114 -2.25 6.51 17.70
N ASN A 115 -3.47 7.03 17.85
CA ASN A 115 -4.05 8.06 16.97
C ASN A 115 -3.86 7.73 15.49
N LEU A 116 -4.24 6.52 15.07
CA LEU A 116 -4.04 6.07 13.70
C LEU A 116 -4.86 6.94 12.72
N ILE A 117 -4.21 7.41 11.66
CA ILE A 117 -4.83 8.16 10.57
C ILE A 117 -4.60 7.39 9.27
N PRO A 118 -5.62 6.74 8.68
CA PRO A 118 -5.50 6.12 7.38
C PRO A 118 -5.07 7.18 6.34
N THR A 119 -4.28 6.77 5.35
CA THR A 119 -3.82 7.68 4.28
C THR A 119 -3.99 6.98 2.94
N SER A 120 -4.77 7.58 2.05
CA SER A 120 -4.92 7.09 0.68
C SER A 120 -3.86 7.69 -0.22
N ILE A 121 -3.33 6.87 -1.13
CA ILE A 121 -2.37 7.32 -2.13
C ILE A 121 -2.90 6.90 -3.50
N SER A 122 -3.06 7.88 -4.39
CA SER A 122 -3.60 7.66 -5.73
C SER A 122 -2.63 8.17 -6.78
N TYR A 123 -2.07 7.23 -7.54
CA TYR A 123 -1.23 7.50 -8.71
C TYR A 123 -2.05 7.41 -9.99
N GLU A 124 -1.82 8.33 -10.91
CA GLU A 124 -2.43 8.28 -12.25
C GLU A 124 -1.83 7.17 -13.11
N TYR A 125 -0.52 6.96 -12.96
CA TYR A 125 0.23 5.85 -13.54
C TYR A 125 1.10 5.19 -12.48
N ASP A 126 1.10 3.86 -12.44
CA ASP A 126 2.06 3.12 -11.64
C ASP A 126 3.25 2.72 -12.52
N PRO A 127 4.44 3.30 -12.32
CA PRO A 127 5.60 2.98 -13.14
C PRO A 127 6.02 1.51 -13.05
N CYS A 128 5.64 0.81 -11.97
CA CYS A 128 5.95 -0.59 -11.73
C CYS A 128 4.85 -1.56 -12.21
N ASP A 129 3.80 -1.08 -12.89
CA ASP A 129 2.67 -1.90 -13.32
C ASP A 129 3.09 -3.11 -14.17
N TYR A 130 3.98 -2.93 -15.15
CA TYR A 130 4.48 -4.03 -15.98
C TYR A 130 5.30 -5.05 -15.18
N LEU A 131 6.06 -4.60 -14.17
CA LEU A 131 6.80 -5.50 -13.29
C LEU A 131 5.85 -6.35 -12.43
N LYS A 132 4.73 -5.75 -11.97
CA LYS A 132 3.69 -6.47 -11.24
C LYS A 132 3.00 -7.50 -12.13
N ALA A 133 2.62 -7.11 -13.35
CA ALA A 133 1.99 -8.02 -14.32
C ALA A 133 2.93 -9.17 -14.71
N GLN A 134 4.22 -8.87 -14.95
CA GLN A 134 5.25 -9.89 -15.19
C GLN A 134 5.38 -10.87 -14.03
N GLU A 135 5.43 -10.38 -12.78
CA GLU A 135 5.52 -11.26 -11.61
C GLU A 135 4.29 -12.16 -11.48
N LEU A 136 3.09 -11.63 -11.71
CA LEU A 136 1.85 -12.41 -11.67
C LEU A 136 1.84 -13.50 -12.74
N HIS A 137 2.33 -13.20 -13.94
CA HIS A 137 2.45 -14.18 -15.02
C HIS A 137 3.45 -15.28 -14.66
N ILE A 138 4.64 -14.94 -14.17
CA ILE A 138 5.66 -15.94 -13.80
C ILE A 138 5.15 -16.85 -12.68
N ARG A 139 4.45 -16.29 -11.69
CA ARG A 139 3.83 -17.07 -10.60
C ARG A 139 2.69 -17.97 -11.08
N HIS A 140 1.96 -17.55 -12.10
CA HIS A 140 0.92 -18.36 -12.72
C HIS A 140 1.51 -19.62 -13.37
N ASP A 141 2.61 -19.46 -14.12
CA ASP A 141 3.30 -20.57 -14.77
C ASP A 141 4.13 -21.43 -13.81
N ASN A 142 4.70 -20.79 -12.77
CA ASN A 142 5.55 -21.41 -11.78
C ASN A 142 5.17 -20.96 -10.36
N PRO A 143 4.32 -21.74 -9.66
CA PRO A 143 3.91 -21.45 -8.29
C PRO A 143 5.07 -21.36 -7.28
N ASP A 144 6.20 -22.05 -7.55
CA ASP A 144 7.39 -22.06 -6.69
C ASP A 144 8.31 -20.86 -6.93
N TYR A 145 7.98 -19.98 -7.87
CA TYR A 145 8.78 -18.80 -8.15
C TYR A 145 8.95 -17.91 -6.91
N LYS A 146 10.21 -17.61 -6.60
CA LYS A 146 10.59 -16.64 -5.59
C LYS A 146 11.28 -15.47 -6.27
N LYS A 147 10.75 -14.28 -6.01
CA LYS A 147 11.32 -13.02 -6.48
C LYS A 147 12.75 -12.86 -5.95
N SER A 148 13.66 -12.47 -6.83
CA SER A 148 15.06 -12.21 -6.48
C SER A 148 15.24 -10.80 -5.90
N GLU A 149 16.33 -10.60 -5.16
CA GLU A 149 16.72 -9.27 -4.64
C GLU A 149 16.93 -8.25 -5.76
N TYR A 150 17.43 -8.69 -6.92
CA TYR A 150 17.62 -7.83 -8.09
C TYR A 150 16.29 -7.27 -8.61
N GLU A 151 15.24 -8.09 -8.64
CA GLU A 151 13.91 -7.64 -9.08
C GLU A 151 13.28 -6.66 -8.10
N ASP A 152 13.60 -6.75 -6.80
CA ASP A 152 13.22 -5.74 -5.80
C ASP A 152 13.97 -4.43 -6.02
N LEU A 153 15.28 -4.46 -6.34
CA LEU A 153 16.06 -3.28 -6.72
C LEU A 153 15.48 -2.61 -7.97
N LEU A 154 15.18 -3.40 -9.02
CA LEU A 154 14.56 -2.89 -10.25
C LEU A 154 13.19 -2.26 -9.97
N SER A 155 12.39 -2.86 -9.11
CA SER A 155 11.09 -2.30 -8.70
C SER A 155 11.25 -0.98 -7.94
N MET A 156 12.29 -0.84 -7.12
CA MET A 156 12.59 0.39 -6.42
C MET A 156 13.05 1.49 -7.39
N GLU A 157 14.03 1.21 -8.24
CA GLU A 157 14.55 2.14 -9.24
C GLU A 157 13.42 2.63 -10.16
N THR A 158 12.65 1.69 -10.72
CA THR A 158 11.50 1.99 -11.59
C THR A 158 10.46 2.82 -10.86
N GLY A 159 10.20 2.51 -9.59
CA GLY A 159 9.29 3.29 -8.77
C GLY A 159 9.77 4.74 -8.57
N ILE A 160 11.07 4.97 -8.39
CA ILE A 160 11.63 6.30 -8.11
C ILE A 160 11.58 7.15 -9.37
N PHE A 161 12.19 6.66 -10.45
CA PHE A 161 12.43 7.44 -11.66
C PHE A 161 11.32 7.32 -12.70
N GLY A 162 10.44 6.34 -12.58
CA GLY A 162 9.35 6.14 -13.52
C GLY A 162 8.26 7.21 -13.45
N PHE A 163 7.60 7.42 -14.58
CA PHE A 163 6.52 8.38 -14.75
C PHE A 163 5.27 7.96 -13.96
N LYS A 164 4.72 8.90 -13.18
CA LYS A 164 3.56 8.67 -12.30
C LYS A 164 2.30 9.45 -12.70
N GLY A 165 2.43 10.35 -13.68
CA GLY A 165 1.44 11.39 -13.92
C GLY A 165 1.20 12.21 -12.65
N ARG A 166 -0.06 12.38 -12.28
CA ARG A 166 -0.47 13.01 -11.02
C ARG A 166 -0.45 12.00 -9.87
N ALA A 167 0.10 12.43 -8.73
CA ALA A 167 0.05 11.70 -7.47
C ALA A 167 -0.73 12.53 -6.45
N HIS A 168 -1.66 11.88 -5.74
CA HIS A 168 -2.49 12.51 -4.69
C HIS A 168 -2.34 11.75 -3.39
N PHE A 169 -2.13 12.47 -2.29
CA PHE A 169 -2.16 11.94 -0.94
C PHE A 169 -3.38 12.52 -0.23
N GLU A 170 -4.24 11.65 0.29
CA GLU A 170 -5.39 12.06 1.09
C GLU A 170 -5.18 11.59 2.53
N ILE A 171 -5.13 12.55 3.46
CA ILE A 171 -5.08 12.26 4.90
C ILE A 171 -6.52 12.06 5.36
N CYS A 172 -6.90 10.80 5.63
CA CYS A 172 -8.28 10.44 5.90
C CYS A 172 -8.72 10.82 7.33
N THR A 173 -9.96 10.50 7.68
CA THR A 173 -10.48 10.75 9.02
C THR A 173 -9.71 9.93 10.07
N PRO A 174 -9.24 10.53 11.17
CA PRO A 174 -8.61 9.81 12.26
C PRO A 174 -9.49 8.68 12.79
N LEU A 175 -8.90 7.50 13.01
CA LEU A 175 -9.63 6.31 13.40
C LEU A 175 -10.39 6.49 14.72
N ASN A 176 -9.88 7.31 15.64
CA ASN A 176 -10.52 7.61 16.91
C ASN A 176 -11.91 8.26 16.74
N ASN A 177 -12.15 8.93 15.62
CA ASN A 177 -13.44 9.55 15.31
C ASN A 177 -14.42 8.54 14.68
N LEU A 178 -13.95 7.36 14.29
CA LEU A 178 -14.70 6.34 13.57
C LEU A 178 -15.03 5.11 14.43
N ILE A 179 -14.22 4.84 15.45
CA ILE A 179 -14.47 3.75 16.39
C ILE A 179 -15.70 4.11 17.23
N THR A 180 -16.75 3.31 17.10
CA THR A 180 -18.00 3.49 17.83
C THR A 180 -18.07 2.59 19.08
N PRO A 181 -18.96 2.88 20.04
CA PRO A 181 -19.19 2.02 21.20
C PRO A 181 -19.56 0.58 20.83
N GLU A 182 -20.26 0.37 19.71
CA GLU A 182 -20.60 -0.98 19.23
C GLU A 182 -19.35 -1.78 18.92
N ILE A 183 -18.36 -1.17 18.25
CA ILE A 183 -17.07 -1.82 17.93
C ILE A 183 -16.27 -2.10 19.21
N GLU A 184 -16.34 -1.21 20.20
CA GLU A 184 -15.65 -1.35 21.49
C GLU A 184 -16.12 -2.55 22.31
N HIS A 185 -17.40 -2.92 22.17
CA HIS A 185 -18.00 -4.01 22.92
C HIS A 185 -17.91 -5.37 22.22
N LEU A 186 -17.36 -5.43 21.01
CA LEU A 186 -17.14 -6.70 20.31
C LEU A 186 -16.08 -7.57 21.02
N PRO A 187 -16.10 -8.89 20.80
CA PRO A 187 -14.97 -9.75 21.16
C PRO A 187 -13.67 -9.27 20.48
N LYS A 188 -12.53 -9.42 21.16
CA LYS A 188 -11.23 -8.89 20.69
C LYS A 188 -10.92 -9.17 19.22
N ASN A 189 -11.15 -10.38 18.73
CA ASN A 189 -10.84 -10.74 17.34
C ASN A 189 -11.77 -10.02 16.35
N GLU A 190 -13.04 -9.84 16.71
CA GLU A 190 -14.01 -9.09 15.91
C GLU A 190 -13.70 -7.59 15.95
N CYS A 191 -13.25 -7.04 17.09
CA CYS A 191 -12.73 -5.66 17.13
C CYS A 191 -11.57 -5.45 16.15
N VAL A 192 -10.60 -6.37 16.11
CA VAL A 192 -9.43 -6.24 15.22
C VAL A 192 -9.89 -6.23 13.76
N LYS A 193 -10.80 -7.14 13.40
CA LYS A 193 -11.36 -7.22 12.06
C LYS A 193 -12.13 -5.93 11.70
N ALA A 194 -13.00 -5.46 12.58
CA ALA A 194 -13.77 -4.23 12.38
C ALA A 194 -12.87 -3.00 12.23
N VAL A 195 -11.79 -2.89 13.01
CA VAL A 195 -10.81 -1.81 12.87
C VAL A 195 -10.07 -1.88 11.53
N ALA A 196 -9.67 -3.07 11.08
CA ALA A 196 -9.05 -3.26 9.77
C ALA A 196 -10.01 -2.83 8.64
N GLU A 197 -11.28 -3.24 8.72
CA GLU A 197 -12.33 -2.85 7.77
C GLU A 197 -12.61 -1.34 7.78
N LEU A 198 -12.56 -0.68 8.94
CA LEU A 198 -12.68 0.78 9.04
C LEU A 198 -11.52 1.50 8.34
N ILE A 199 -10.29 1.02 8.51
CA ILE A 199 -9.10 1.57 7.84
C ILE A 199 -9.25 1.40 6.33
N ASP A 200 -9.60 0.19 5.87
CA ASP A 200 -9.80 -0.11 4.45
C ASP A 200 -10.90 0.77 3.85
N LYS A 201 -12.06 0.87 4.53
CA LYS A 201 -13.17 1.71 4.10
C LYS A 201 -12.76 3.18 3.99
N GLN A 202 -12.03 3.71 4.97
CA GLN A 202 -11.51 5.09 4.87
C GLN A 202 -10.57 5.25 3.68
N ILE A 203 -9.69 4.28 3.43
CA ILE A 203 -8.74 4.41 2.32
C ILE A 203 -9.48 4.35 0.98
N HIS A 204 -10.37 3.37 0.81
CA HIS A 204 -11.10 3.13 -0.43
C HIS A 204 -12.09 4.25 -0.76
N LEU A 205 -12.75 4.86 0.24
CA LEU A 205 -13.64 6.00 0.03
C LEU A 205 -12.90 7.27 -0.41
N ASN A 206 -11.62 7.40 -0.05
CA ASN A 206 -10.83 8.61 -0.24
C ASN A 206 -9.81 8.51 -1.39
N TYR A 207 -9.96 7.53 -2.30
CA TYR A 207 -9.17 7.49 -3.52
C TYR A 207 -9.52 8.65 -4.47
N ARG A 208 -8.49 9.22 -5.09
CA ARG A 208 -8.62 10.15 -6.22
C ARG A 208 -8.59 9.34 -7.52
N PHE A 209 -9.65 9.45 -8.32
CA PHE A 209 -9.72 8.78 -9.61
C PHE A 209 -9.26 9.69 -10.76
N TYR A 210 -8.65 9.04 -11.74
CA TYR A 210 -8.27 9.61 -13.03
C TYR A 210 -9.00 8.87 -14.16
N PRO A 211 -9.07 9.42 -15.38
CA PRO A 211 -9.70 8.75 -16.53
C PRO A 211 -9.28 7.28 -16.68
N ASN A 212 -7.99 6.98 -16.45
CA ASN A 212 -7.41 5.64 -16.51
C ASN A 212 -8.15 4.60 -15.65
N ASN A 213 -8.63 4.98 -14.45
CA ASN A 213 -9.34 4.06 -13.56
C ASN A 213 -10.71 3.65 -14.14
N TYR A 214 -11.42 4.64 -14.69
CA TYR A 214 -12.74 4.44 -15.32
C TYR A 214 -12.63 3.65 -16.63
N ILE A 215 -11.64 4.00 -17.47
CA ILE A 215 -11.34 3.26 -18.70
C ILE A 215 -10.99 1.81 -18.37
N ALA A 216 -10.12 1.58 -17.38
CA ALA A 216 -9.73 0.24 -16.98
C ALA A 216 -10.91 -0.60 -16.49
N TYR A 217 -11.83 -0.01 -15.71
CA TYR A 217 -13.06 -0.67 -15.26
C TYR A 217 -13.94 -1.09 -16.44
N ASP A 218 -14.24 -0.17 -17.35
CA ASP A 218 -15.11 -0.41 -18.50
C ASP A 218 -14.50 -1.48 -19.43
N LEU A 219 -13.20 -1.42 -19.69
CA LEU A 219 -12.49 -2.42 -20.48
C LEU A 219 -12.46 -3.80 -19.83
N LEU A 220 -12.22 -3.87 -18.50
CA LEU A 220 -12.14 -5.13 -17.75
C LEU A 220 -13.50 -5.81 -17.61
N THR A 221 -14.57 -5.02 -17.47
CA THR A 221 -15.94 -5.53 -17.28
C THR A 221 -16.74 -5.64 -18.58
N HIS A 222 -16.16 -5.21 -19.71
CA HIS A 222 -16.83 -5.10 -21.01
C HIS A 222 -18.13 -4.26 -20.93
N THR A 223 -18.08 -3.14 -20.21
CA THR A 223 -19.20 -2.21 -20.06
C THR A 223 -18.82 -0.81 -20.54
N ASN A 224 -19.80 0.09 -20.63
CA ASN A 224 -19.63 1.51 -20.96
C ASN A 224 -20.11 2.40 -19.81
N ARG A 225 -19.99 1.92 -18.56
CA ARG A 225 -20.64 2.49 -17.38
C ARG A 225 -20.12 3.89 -17.05
N PHE A 226 -18.84 4.15 -17.33
CA PHE A 226 -18.17 5.39 -16.95
C PHE A 226 -17.69 6.21 -18.15
N THR A 227 -18.32 6.03 -19.31
CA THR A 227 -18.02 6.79 -20.54
C THR A 227 -18.22 8.31 -20.40
N ASP A 228 -18.94 8.77 -19.37
CA ASP A 228 -19.05 10.19 -19.03
C ASP A 228 -17.84 10.74 -18.23
N LYS A 229 -16.92 9.86 -17.80
CA LYS A 229 -15.73 10.20 -16.99
C LYS A 229 -14.43 10.29 -17.79
N TYR A 230 -14.45 9.97 -19.07
CA TYR A 230 -13.29 10.02 -19.94
C TYR A 230 -13.69 10.31 -21.39
N THR A 231 -12.71 10.70 -22.19
CA THR A 231 -12.85 10.95 -23.62
C THR A 231 -12.22 9.83 -24.45
N GLU A 232 -12.64 9.67 -25.71
CA GLU A 232 -12.04 8.68 -26.62
C GLU A 232 -10.52 8.89 -26.83
N PRO A 233 -9.98 10.12 -26.93
CA PRO A 233 -8.53 10.33 -26.94
C PRO A 233 -7.82 9.83 -25.68
N GLU A 234 -8.38 10.04 -24.49
CA GLU A 234 -7.82 9.54 -23.22
C GLU A 234 -7.83 8.01 -23.17
N LYS A 235 -8.93 7.38 -23.62
CA LYS A 235 -9.02 5.93 -23.77
C LYS A 235 -7.92 5.39 -24.69
N THR A 236 -7.77 5.99 -25.87
CA THR A 236 -6.75 5.61 -26.84
C THR A 236 -5.34 5.76 -26.26
N MET A 237 -5.07 6.87 -25.53
CA MET A 237 -3.79 7.09 -24.85
C MET A 237 -3.51 6.03 -23.78
N PHE A 238 -4.51 5.70 -22.97
CA PHE A 238 -4.37 4.69 -21.92
C PHE A 238 -4.15 3.29 -22.50
N GLU A 239 -4.87 2.91 -23.56
CA GLU A 239 -4.64 1.63 -24.24
C GLU A 239 -3.23 1.55 -24.83
N ALA A 240 -2.76 2.62 -25.47
CA ALA A 240 -1.39 2.72 -25.96
C ALA A 240 -0.35 2.63 -24.83
N TYR A 241 -0.62 3.27 -23.69
CA TYR A 241 0.23 3.16 -22.49
C TYR A 241 0.32 1.71 -22.00
N ILE A 242 -0.81 1.00 -21.88
CA ILE A 242 -0.83 -0.40 -21.45
C ILE A 242 -0.01 -1.26 -22.42
N SER A 243 -0.19 -1.09 -23.73
CA SER A 243 0.60 -1.80 -24.75
C SER A 243 2.10 -1.47 -24.66
N MET A 244 2.46 -0.20 -24.44
CA MET A 244 3.86 0.20 -24.25
C MET A 244 4.47 -0.48 -23.02
N GLN A 245 3.73 -0.55 -21.91
CA GLN A 245 4.19 -1.18 -20.67
C GLN A 245 4.34 -2.69 -20.82
N THR A 246 3.37 -3.39 -21.42
CA THR A 246 3.48 -4.84 -21.64
C THR A 246 4.56 -5.20 -22.67
N ASN A 247 4.90 -4.30 -23.59
CA ASN A 247 6.02 -4.49 -24.53
C ASN A 247 7.40 -4.45 -23.85
N LYS A 248 7.53 -3.87 -22.64
CA LYS A 248 8.77 -3.94 -21.86
C LYS A 248 9.07 -5.37 -21.38
N ILE A 249 8.06 -6.23 -21.35
CA ILE A 249 8.17 -7.62 -20.91
C ILE A 249 8.65 -8.48 -22.09
N ILE A 250 9.97 -8.63 -22.22
CA ILE A 250 10.61 -9.32 -23.36
C ILE A 250 11.23 -10.68 -23.01
N ARG A 251 11.31 -11.06 -21.73
CA ARG A 251 12.09 -12.22 -21.25
C ARG A 251 11.24 -13.38 -20.70
N ILE A 252 9.96 -13.46 -21.04
CA ILE A 252 9.09 -14.58 -20.64
C ILE A 252 8.95 -15.53 -21.83
N LEU A 253 9.31 -16.81 -21.63
CA LEU A 253 9.28 -17.85 -22.69
C LEU A 253 7.88 -18.06 -23.28
N ASN A 254 6.84 -18.01 -22.44
CA ASN A 254 5.45 -18.21 -22.83
C ASN A 254 4.62 -16.96 -22.58
N LYS A 255 5.05 -15.81 -23.12
CA LYS A 255 4.38 -14.53 -22.87
C LYS A 255 2.91 -14.58 -23.35
N ASP A 256 1.97 -14.50 -22.42
CA ASP A 256 0.55 -14.30 -22.67
C ASP A 256 0.19 -12.82 -22.56
N ASP A 257 0.15 -12.13 -23.72
CA ASP A 257 -0.19 -10.71 -23.78
C ASP A 257 -1.62 -10.41 -23.32
N ALA A 258 -2.56 -11.35 -23.49
CA ALA A 258 -3.94 -11.17 -23.04
C ALA A 258 -4.02 -11.24 -21.51
N PHE A 259 -3.33 -12.21 -20.89
CA PHE A 259 -3.21 -12.30 -19.44
C PHE A 259 -2.55 -11.04 -18.86
N LEU A 260 -1.41 -10.61 -19.43
CA LEU A 260 -0.71 -9.40 -19.00
C LEU A 260 -1.61 -8.17 -19.11
N ARG A 261 -2.33 -8.01 -20.22
CA ARG A 261 -3.28 -6.90 -20.39
C ARG A 261 -4.36 -6.93 -19.31
N THR A 262 -4.96 -8.08 -19.03
CA THR A 262 -5.95 -8.23 -17.94
C THR A 262 -5.37 -7.83 -16.60
N LYS A 263 -4.15 -8.29 -16.25
CA LYS A 263 -3.49 -7.91 -14.99
C LYS A 263 -3.15 -6.44 -14.90
N MET A 264 -2.78 -5.82 -16.01
CA MET A 264 -2.59 -4.38 -16.07
C MET A 264 -3.92 -3.64 -15.84
N LEU A 265 -5.02 -4.07 -16.47
CA LEU A 265 -6.34 -3.46 -16.25
C LEU A 265 -6.82 -3.61 -14.80
N GLU A 266 -6.61 -4.77 -14.16
CA GLU A 266 -6.92 -4.99 -12.74
C GLU A 266 -6.23 -3.96 -11.83
N ILE A 267 -4.94 -3.66 -12.06
CA ILE A 267 -4.17 -2.66 -11.29
C ILE A 267 -4.84 -1.29 -11.29
N TYR A 268 -5.45 -0.88 -12.40
CA TYR A 268 -6.09 0.43 -12.53
C TYR A 268 -7.59 0.41 -12.18
N ALA A 269 -8.28 -0.72 -12.34
CA ALA A 269 -9.70 -0.87 -12.07
C ALA A 269 -10.00 -1.10 -10.58
N ASN A 270 -9.16 -1.87 -9.86
CA ASN A 270 -9.42 -2.27 -8.48
C ASN A 270 -9.60 -1.10 -7.50
N PRO A 271 -8.85 0.02 -7.58
CA PRO A 271 -9.12 1.18 -6.72
C PRO A 271 -10.57 1.69 -6.85
N LEU A 272 -11.11 1.71 -8.08
CA LEU A 272 -12.50 2.11 -8.33
C LEU A 272 -13.49 1.03 -7.87
N ILE A 273 -13.19 -0.25 -8.11
CA ILE A 273 -14.03 -1.37 -7.64
C ILE A 273 -14.15 -1.32 -6.11
N ASN A 274 -13.03 -1.17 -5.40
CA ASN A 274 -12.98 -1.11 -3.94
C ASN A 274 -13.76 0.09 -3.40
N HIS A 275 -13.65 1.25 -4.04
CA HIS A 275 -14.45 2.42 -3.71
C HIS A 275 -15.95 2.18 -3.88
N LEU A 276 -16.37 1.56 -4.99
CA LEU A 276 -17.78 1.23 -5.23
C LEU A 276 -18.31 0.23 -4.21
N ILE A 277 -17.48 -0.74 -3.77
CA ILE A 277 -17.83 -1.67 -2.69
C ILE A 277 -17.98 -0.92 -1.37
N ALA A 278 -17.01 -0.05 -1.03
CA ALA A 278 -17.00 0.73 0.21
C ALA A 278 -18.13 1.75 0.32
N LEU A 279 -18.68 2.23 -0.81
CA LEU A 279 -19.88 3.09 -0.83
C LEU A 279 -21.17 2.34 -0.50
N ASN A 280 -21.24 1.04 -0.78
CA ASN A 280 -22.46 0.23 -0.67
C ASN A 280 -22.53 -0.60 0.63
N GLY A 281 -21.43 -0.75 1.36
CA GLY A 281 -21.36 -1.40 2.68
C GLY A 281 -21.18 -0.40 3.79
#